data_AF-A0A327JW41-F1
#
_entry.id   AF-A0A327JW41-F1
#
_cell.length_a   1.000
_cell.length_b   1.000
_cell.length_c   1.000
_cell.angle_alpha   90.00
_cell.angle_beta   90.00
_cell.angle_gamma   90.00
#
_symmetry.space_group_name_H-M   'P 1'
#
loop_
_entity.id
_entity.type
_entity.pdbx_description
1 polymer ?
#
loop_
_entity_poly.entity_id
_entity_poly.type
_entity_poly.pdbx_seq_one_letter_code
_entity_poly.pdbx_strand_id
1 'polypeptide(L)'
;MDRASLIFCIGAVFAALVLSVVGFQFAAMPKDAVAAANTPVLAEEMGVVELGDGFGELPASDLMDYYLENPPVSDAGTSDAAPERRFGGC
;
A
#
# COMPACT_ATOMS: atom_id res chain seq x y z
N MET A 1 -33.57 -0.93 27.04
CA MET A 1 -32.16 -0.53 26.88
C MET A 1 -31.68 -0.03 28.23
N ASP A 2 -30.94 -0.85 28.96
CA ASP A 2 -30.49 -0.51 30.31
C ASP A 2 -29.38 0.56 30.27
N ARG A 3 -29.41 1.51 31.22
CA ARG A 3 -28.39 2.58 31.31
C ARG A 3 -26.97 2.03 31.33
N ALA A 4 -26.77 0.88 31.96
CA ALA A 4 -25.48 0.20 32.00
C ALA A 4 -24.99 -0.23 30.60
N SER A 5 -25.88 -0.74 29.74
CA SER A 5 -25.51 -1.09 28.34
C SER A 5 -25.15 0.14 27.51
N LEU A 6 -25.86 1.25 27.69
CA LEU A 6 -25.55 2.52 27.01
C LEU A 6 -24.18 3.07 27.41
N ILE A 7 -23.86 3.05 28.71
CA ILE A 7 -22.57 3.53 29.23
C ILE A 7 -21.42 2.65 28.70
N PHE A 8 -21.60 1.32 28.69
CA PHE A 8 -20.61 0.40 28.14
C PHE A 8 -20.37 0.66 26.64
N CYS A 9 -21.45 0.82 25.87
CA CYS A 9 -21.37 1.01 24.42
C CYS A 9 -20.64 2.31 24.06
N ILE A 10 -20.97 3.42 24.72
CA ILE A 10 -20.28 4.70 24.53
C ILE A 10 -18.81 4.59 24.93
N GLY A 11 -18.52 3.93 26.07
CA GLY A 11 -17.16 3.69 26.52
C GLY A 11 -16.32 2.88 25.53
N ALA A 12 -16.88 1.82 24.97
CA ALA A 12 -16.21 0.99 23.97
C ALA A 12 -15.92 1.76 22.67
N VAL A 13 -16.88 2.57 22.18
CA VAL A 13 -16.68 3.42 21.01
C VAL A 13 -15.58 4.45 21.26
N PHE A 14 -15.59 5.10 22.43
CA PHE A 14 -14.54 6.05 22.80
C PHE A 14 -13.17 5.39 22.89
N ALA A 15 -13.08 4.21 23.50
CA ALA A 15 -11.84 3.46 23.61
C ALA A 15 -11.28 3.10 22.22
N ALA A 16 -12.15 2.63 21.31
CA ALA A 16 -11.76 2.34 19.94
C ALA A 16 -11.24 3.59 19.21
N LEU A 17 -11.94 4.72 19.36
CA LEU A 17 -11.56 5.99 18.71
C LEU A 17 -10.22 6.49 19.22
N VAL A 18 -9.97 6.41 20.54
CA VAL A 18 -8.68 6.77 21.14
C VAL A 18 -7.56 5.87 20.61
N LEU A 19 -7.78 4.55 20.55
CA LEU A 19 -6.81 3.61 19.99
C LEU A 19 -6.51 3.91 18.52
N SER A 20 -7.52 4.25 17.71
CA SER A 20 -7.31 4.63 16.32
C SER A 20 -6.51 5.92 16.18
N VAL A 21 -6.79 6.96 16.97
CA VAL A 21 -6.06 8.24 16.90
C VAL A 21 -4.60 8.06 17.31
N VAL A 22 -4.35 7.31 18.39
CA VAL A 22 -2.98 7.03 18.85
C VAL A 22 -2.25 6.14 17.84
N GLY A 23 -2.90 5.09 17.36
CA GLY A 23 -2.33 4.17 16.36
C GLY A 23 -2.05 4.84 15.02
N PHE A 24 -2.88 5.82 14.61
CA PHE A 24 -2.69 6.54 13.37
C PHE A 24 -1.35 7.28 13.32
N GLN A 25 -0.85 7.82 14.44
CA GLN A 25 0.47 8.47 14.44
C GLN A 25 1.61 7.48 14.14
N PHE A 26 1.45 6.21 14.49
CA PHE A 26 2.43 5.16 14.20
C PHE A 26 2.27 4.56 12.81
N ALA A 27 1.05 4.54 12.26
CA ALA A 27 0.76 4.01 10.94
C ALA A 27 0.85 5.06 9.81
N ALA A 28 0.74 6.35 10.14
CA ALA A 28 0.74 7.42 9.16
C ALA A 28 2.14 7.61 8.57
N MET A 29 2.22 7.53 7.24
CA MET A 29 3.41 7.91 6.50
C MET A 29 3.67 9.41 6.66
N PRO A 30 4.92 9.84 6.88
CA PRO A 30 5.20 11.24 7.16
C PRO A 30 4.98 12.08 5.88
N LYS A 31 4.59 13.34 6.06
CA LYS A 31 4.09 14.19 4.96
C LYS A 31 5.14 14.45 3.88
N ASP A 32 6.40 14.47 4.27
CA ASP A 32 7.58 14.56 3.40
C ASP A 32 7.74 13.30 2.54
N ALA A 33 7.57 12.11 3.11
CA ALA A 33 7.58 10.86 2.33
C ALA A 33 6.42 10.82 1.32
N VAL A 34 5.24 11.32 1.70
CA VAL A 34 4.11 11.46 0.76
C VAL A 34 4.43 12.47 -0.35
N ALA A 35 5.04 13.60 -0.04
CA ALA A 35 5.43 14.59 -1.03
C ALA A 35 6.51 14.06 -1.99
N ALA A 36 7.50 13.33 -1.46
CA ALA A 36 8.54 12.67 -2.24
C ALA A 36 7.93 11.62 -3.18
N ALA A 37 6.99 10.80 -2.70
CA ALA A 37 6.31 9.79 -3.53
C ALA A 37 5.48 10.39 -4.69
N ASN A 38 5.03 11.65 -4.56
CA ASN A 38 4.31 12.35 -5.62
C ASN A 38 5.22 13.08 -6.62
N THR A 39 6.53 13.09 -6.39
CA THR A 39 7.49 13.76 -7.27
C THR A 39 8.14 12.72 -8.17
N PRO A 40 8.09 12.86 -9.51
CA PRO A 40 8.75 11.93 -10.42
C PRO A 40 10.28 12.07 -10.27
N VAL A 41 10.95 10.93 -10.16
CA VAL A 41 12.41 10.82 -10.02
C VAL A 41 12.94 9.97 -11.18
N LEU A 42 14.19 10.22 -11.59
CA LEU A 42 14.85 9.45 -12.64
C LEU A 42 15.05 7.99 -12.21
N ALA A 43 14.98 7.06 -13.16
CA ALA A 43 15.05 5.62 -12.85
C ALA A 43 16.38 5.21 -12.19
N GLU A 44 17.47 5.87 -12.58
CA GLU A 44 18.81 5.67 -12.02
C GLU A 44 18.91 6.12 -10.56
N GLU A 45 18.08 7.07 -10.14
CA GLU A 45 18.04 7.61 -8.77
C GLU A 45 17.11 6.79 -7.86
N MET A 46 16.20 5.98 -8.42
CA MET A 46 15.31 5.11 -7.65
C MET A 46 16.02 3.86 -7.09
N GLY A 47 17.16 3.50 -7.66
CA GLY A 47 17.96 2.36 -7.20
C GLY A 47 17.30 1.01 -7.50
N VAL A 48 17.30 0.12 -6.51
CA VAL A 48 16.84 -1.26 -6.64
C VAL A 48 15.43 -1.40 -6.09
N VAL A 49 14.54 -2.00 -6.87
CA VAL A 49 13.13 -2.23 -6.55
C VAL A 49 12.96 -3.71 -6.21
N GLU A 50 12.31 -4.02 -5.09
CA GLU A 50 11.87 -5.38 -4.76
C GLU A 50 10.52 -5.64 -5.44
N LEU A 51 10.48 -6.58 -6.40
CA LEU A 51 9.24 -6.92 -7.11
C LEU A 51 8.38 -7.94 -6.35
N GLY A 52 8.90 -8.51 -5.26
CA GLY A 52 8.25 -9.58 -4.51
C GLY A 52 8.08 -10.88 -5.32
N ASP A 53 7.38 -11.84 -4.72
CA ASP A 53 6.84 -13.05 -5.39
C ASP A 53 7.83 -13.87 -6.24
N GLY A 54 9.10 -13.95 -5.82
CA GLY A 54 10.12 -14.79 -6.46
C GLY A 54 10.89 -14.15 -7.61
N PHE A 55 10.60 -12.88 -7.94
CA PHE A 55 11.35 -12.10 -8.93
C PHE A 55 12.55 -11.37 -8.34
N GLY A 56 12.61 -11.26 -7.01
CA GLY A 56 13.74 -10.69 -6.28
C GLY A 56 13.84 -9.17 -6.43
N GLU A 57 15.08 -8.69 -6.30
CA GLU A 57 15.46 -7.29 -6.37
C GLU A 57 16.03 -6.97 -7.76
N LEU A 58 15.49 -5.96 -8.45
CA LEU A 58 15.96 -5.52 -9.78
C LEU A 58 16.16 -4.00 -9.80
N PRO A 59 17.23 -3.47 -10.41
CA PRO A 59 17.35 -2.02 -10.61
C PRO A 59 16.18 -1.46 -11.43
N ALA A 60 15.70 -0.28 -11.04
CA ALA A 60 14.57 0.38 -11.69
C ALA A 60 14.86 0.77 -13.15
N SER A 61 16.14 0.98 -13.50
CA SER A 61 16.57 1.20 -14.89
C SER A 61 16.20 0.03 -15.79
N ASP A 62 16.49 -1.20 -15.35
CA ASP A 62 16.25 -2.40 -16.14
C ASP A 62 14.74 -2.65 -16.32
N LEU A 63 13.93 -2.26 -15.33
CA LEU A 63 12.48 -2.29 -15.46
C LEU A 63 11.99 -1.29 -16.51
N MET A 64 12.55 -0.08 -16.56
CA MET A 64 12.18 0.88 -17.58
C MET A 64 12.63 0.47 -18.97
N ASP A 65 13.84 -0.07 -19.11
CA ASP A 65 14.32 -0.62 -20.38
C ASP A 65 13.41 -1.76 -20.86
N TYR A 66 13.03 -2.67 -19.96
CA TYR A 66 12.07 -3.73 -20.27
C TYR A 66 10.73 -3.19 -20.75
N TYR A 67 10.19 -2.15 -20.10
CA TYR A 67 8.91 -1.54 -20.50
C TYR A 67 8.99 -0.75 -21.81
N LEU A 68 10.16 -0.23 -22.16
CA LEU A 68 10.39 0.37 -23.48
C LEU A 68 10.35 -0.69 -24.58
N GLU A 69 10.89 -1.88 -24.32
CA GLU A 69 10.89 -3.01 -25.26
C GLU A 69 9.56 -3.78 -25.27
N ASN A 70 8.82 -3.77 -24.16
CA ASN A 70 7.59 -4.51 -23.92
C ASN A 70 6.52 -3.55 -23.35
N PRO A 71 6.00 -2.61 -24.15
CA PRO A 71 5.02 -1.64 -23.67
C PRO A 71 3.76 -2.38 -23.19
N PRO A 72 3.14 -1.93 -22.08
CA PRO A 72 1.92 -2.55 -21.61
C PRO A 72 0.84 -2.40 -22.68
N VAL A 73 0.40 -3.53 -23.23
CA VAL A 73 -0.74 -3.53 -24.15
C VAL A 73 -1.96 -3.04 -23.38
N SER A 74 -2.54 -1.94 -23.88
CA SER A 74 -3.78 -1.40 -23.33
C SER A 74 -4.93 -2.32 -23.72
N ASP A 75 -5.07 -3.44 -23.04
CA ASP A 75 -6.31 -4.20 -23.11
C ASP A 75 -7.38 -3.43 -22.34
N ALA A 76 -8.01 -2.49 -23.04
CA ALA A 76 -9.24 -1.86 -22.61
C ALA A 76 -10.35 -2.94 -22.59
N GLY A 77 -10.37 -3.80 -21.56
CA GLY A 77 -11.48 -4.72 -21.35
C GLY A 77 -11.17 -6.10 -20.77
N THR A 78 -9.92 -6.50 -20.58
CA THR A 78 -9.59 -7.71 -19.82
C THR A 78 -8.93 -7.30 -18.52
N SER A 79 -9.71 -7.35 -17.44
CA SER A 79 -9.15 -7.65 -16.13
C SER A 79 -8.40 -8.97 -16.29
N ASP A 80 -7.13 -8.92 -16.66
CA ASP A 80 -6.25 -10.07 -16.52
C ASP A 80 -6.42 -10.51 -15.07
N ALA A 81 -6.87 -11.74 -14.88
CA ALA A 81 -7.33 -12.20 -13.58
C ALA A 81 -6.17 -11.96 -12.61
N ALA A 82 -6.39 -11.10 -11.61
CA ALA A 82 -5.39 -10.83 -10.59
C ALA A 82 -4.86 -12.20 -10.12
N PRO A 83 -3.53 -12.44 -10.14
CA PRO A 83 -3.00 -13.75 -9.84
C PRO A 83 -3.56 -14.22 -8.49
N GLU A 84 -4.17 -15.40 -8.47
CA GLU A 84 -4.89 -15.90 -7.30
C GLU A 84 -3.89 -16.10 -6.14
N ARG A 85 -3.79 -15.10 -5.27
CA ARG A 85 -2.89 -15.13 -4.12
C ARG A 85 -3.46 -16.06 -3.07
N ARG A 86 -2.93 -17.27 -3.03
CA ARG A 86 -3.32 -18.33 -2.07
C ARG A 86 -2.76 -18.17 -0.67
N PHE A 87 -1.87 -17.20 -0.43
CA PHE A 87 -1.27 -16.96 0.89
C PHE A 87 -1.13 -15.47 1.17
N GLY A 88 -1.92 -15.02 2.15
CA GLY A 88 -1.96 -13.69 2.73
C GLY A 88 -2.89 -13.69 3.95
N GLY A 89 -2.97 -14.85 4.63
CA GLY A 89 -3.77 -15.04 5.83
C GLY A 89 -2.97 -14.64 7.05
N CYS A 90 -3.33 -13.50 7.64
CA CYS A 90 -3.53 -13.49 9.08
C CYS A 90 -4.97 -13.96 9.33
#